data_AF-A0A923LVI2-F1
#
_entry.id   AF-A0A923LVI2-F1
#
_cell.length_a   1.000
_cell.length_b   1.000
_cell.length_c   1.000
_cell.angle_alpha   90.00
_cell.angle_beta   90.00
_cell.angle_gamma   90.00
#
_symmetry.space_group_name_H-M   'P 1'
#
loop_
_entity.id
_entity.type
_entity.pdbx_description
1 polymer ?
#
loop_
_entity_poly.entity_id
_entity_poly.type
_entity_poly.pdbx_seq_one_letter_code
_entity_poly.pdbx_strand_id
1 'polypeptide(L)'
;MKRYTEKHYDENGYYLICSGNCETLNCGDCGILDKIVDRLAAYEDTGLEPEDIKRAFNEAAVLKLAGQALGITPDRLRELAQADRLLGKKVYEPNKRGIVSTYEVISVHISYCSVLVGWNLIDGIYSNLNGFEISALGKSVFLTRAEAETALRREQDG
;
A
#
# COMPACT_ATOMS: atom_id res chain seq x y z
N MET A 1 -18.12 -18.74 0.68
CA MET A 1 -17.71 -20.16 0.74
C MET A 1 -18.01 -20.69 2.14
N LYS A 2 -18.60 -21.88 2.29
CA LYS A 2 -18.88 -22.49 3.60
C LYS A 2 -17.57 -23.04 4.21
N ARG A 3 -17.28 -22.67 5.46
CA ARG A 3 -16.14 -23.21 6.23
C ARG A 3 -16.56 -24.50 6.92
N TYR A 4 -15.67 -25.49 6.95
CA TYR A 4 -15.92 -26.81 7.53
C TYR A 4 -14.98 -27.18 8.69
N THR A 5 -14.08 -26.26 9.06
CA THR A 5 -13.10 -26.42 10.16
C THR A 5 -13.19 -25.24 11.14
N GLU A 6 -12.89 -25.50 12.41
CA GLU A 6 -12.90 -24.53 13.50
C GLU A 6 -11.54 -24.52 14.23
N LYS A 7 -11.13 -23.36 14.78
CA LYS A 7 -9.85 -23.25 15.49
C LYS A 7 -9.98 -23.97 16.83
N HIS A 8 -9.01 -24.80 17.17
CA HIS A 8 -9.00 -25.46 18.48
C HIS A 8 -8.77 -24.41 19.58
N TYR A 9 -9.37 -24.61 20.76
CA TYR A 9 -9.40 -23.62 21.85
C TYR A 9 -8.01 -23.33 22.44
N ASP A 10 -7.06 -24.25 22.28
CA ASP A 10 -5.65 -24.10 22.68
C ASP A 10 -4.77 -23.44 21.61
N GLU A 11 -5.37 -23.04 20.49
CA GLU A 11 -4.73 -22.42 19.32
C GLU A 11 -3.73 -23.28 18.53
N ASN A 12 -3.57 -24.57 18.86
CA ASN A 12 -2.56 -25.44 18.24
C ASN A 12 -3.03 -26.18 16.98
N GLY A 13 -4.16 -25.78 16.39
CA GLY A 13 -4.65 -26.40 15.17
C GLY A 13 -6.11 -26.11 14.85
N TYR A 14 -6.65 -26.90 13.94
CA TYR A 14 -8.06 -26.85 13.53
C TYR A 14 -8.70 -28.23 13.65
N TYR A 15 -9.97 -28.28 14.07
CA TYR A 15 -10.78 -29.49 14.07
C TYR A 15 -11.94 -29.37 13.08
N LEU A 16 -12.52 -30.52 12.70
CA LEU A 16 -13.66 -30.58 11.79
C LEU A 16 -14.90 -30.09 12.54
N ILE A 17 -15.73 -29.23 11.95
CA ILE A 17 -16.96 -28.79 12.65
C ILE A 17 -17.87 -29.97 13.04
N CYS A 18 -17.77 -31.13 12.36
CA CYS A 18 -18.48 -32.34 12.76
C CYS A 18 -17.83 -33.16 13.89
N SER A 19 -16.59 -32.88 14.29
CA SER A 19 -15.91 -33.63 15.37
C SER A 19 -16.48 -33.32 16.76
N GLY A 20 -17.18 -32.19 16.94
CA GLY A 20 -17.88 -31.87 18.19
C GLY A 20 -19.07 -32.79 18.52
N ASN A 21 -19.53 -33.59 17.54
CA ASN A 21 -20.63 -34.56 17.67
C ASN A 21 -20.16 -36.03 17.52
N CYS A 22 -18.84 -36.27 17.46
CA CYS A 22 -18.31 -37.63 17.32
C CYS A 22 -17.96 -38.21 18.70
N GLU A 23 -18.88 -38.97 19.29
CA GLU A 23 -18.65 -39.66 20.57
C GLU A 23 -17.62 -40.81 20.47
N THR A 24 -17.27 -41.24 19.25
CA THR A 24 -16.19 -42.20 18.97
C THR A 24 -15.44 -41.81 17.70
N LEU A 25 -14.22 -42.36 17.53
CA LEU A 25 -13.29 -42.14 16.40
C LEU A 25 -13.84 -42.47 14.99
N ASN A 26 -15.13 -42.78 14.86
CA ASN A 26 -15.75 -43.19 13.61
C ASN A 26 -16.44 -42.00 12.91
N CYS A 27 -15.64 -41.11 12.33
CA CYS A 27 -16.12 -40.02 11.47
C CYS A 27 -16.58 -40.50 10.07
N GLY A 28 -16.77 -41.81 9.88
CA GLY A 28 -17.05 -42.42 8.57
C GLY A 28 -18.36 -41.96 7.92
N ASP A 29 -19.35 -41.55 8.71
CA ASP A 29 -20.64 -41.06 8.21
C ASP A 29 -20.73 -39.52 8.12
N CYS A 30 -19.64 -38.81 8.41
CA CYS A 30 -19.59 -37.36 8.28
C CYS A 30 -19.31 -36.97 6.82
N GLY A 31 -20.35 -36.76 6.00
CA GLY A 31 -20.20 -36.26 4.60
C GLY A 31 -19.56 -34.87 4.45
N ILE A 32 -19.15 -34.23 5.56
CA ILE A 32 -18.29 -33.03 5.55
C ILE A 32 -16.81 -33.43 5.43
N LEU A 33 -16.42 -34.60 5.96
CA LEU A 33 -15.06 -35.13 5.86
C LEU A 33 -14.67 -35.32 4.39
N ASP A 34 -15.51 -36.01 3.60
CA ASP A 34 -15.27 -36.21 2.17
C ASP A 34 -15.05 -34.87 1.43
N LYS A 35 -15.91 -33.88 1.70
CA LYS A 35 -15.79 -32.54 1.10
C LYS A 35 -14.52 -31.79 1.51
N ILE A 36 -13.97 -32.06 2.69
CA ILE A 36 -12.69 -31.47 3.13
C ILE A 36 -11.55 -32.19 2.43
N VAL A 37 -11.59 -33.52 2.37
CA VAL A 37 -10.59 -34.34 1.67
C VAL A 37 -10.54 -33.94 0.19
N ASP A 38 -11.68 -33.87 -0.49
CA ASP A 38 -11.75 -33.45 -1.90
C ASP A 38 -11.15 -32.04 -2.12
N ARG A 39 -11.42 -31.11 -1.19
CA ARG A 39 -10.87 -29.74 -1.26
C ARG A 39 -9.38 -29.70 -1.00
N LEU A 40 -8.88 -30.53 -0.10
CA LEU A 40 -7.46 -30.63 0.21
C LEU A 40 -6.72 -31.27 -0.96
N ALA A 41 -7.24 -32.38 -1.51
CA ALA A 41 -6.69 -33.01 -2.71
C ALA A 41 -6.65 -32.03 -3.89
N ALA A 42 -7.74 -31.29 -4.14
CA ALA A 42 -7.76 -30.27 -5.20
C ALA A 42 -6.74 -29.12 -4.97
N TYR A 43 -6.37 -28.85 -3.71
CA TYR A 43 -5.31 -27.89 -3.38
C TYR A 43 -3.92 -28.52 -3.59
N GLU A 44 -3.69 -29.74 -3.10
CA GLU A 44 -2.44 -30.49 -3.27
C GLU A 44 -2.14 -30.75 -4.76
N ASP A 45 -3.17 -31.01 -5.58
CA ASP A 45 -3.07 -31.15 -7.04
C ASP A 45 -2.55 -29.87 -7.73
N THR A 46 -2.65 -28.70 -7.08
CA THR A 46 -2.02 -27.47 -7.60
C THR A 46 -0.50 -27.48 -7.46
N GLY A 47 0.04 -28.33 -6.57
CA GLY A 47 1.47 -28.39 -6.23
C GLY A 47 2.01 -27.14 -5.53
N LEU A 48 1.12 -26.26 -5.04
CA LEU A 48 1.49 -25.02 -4.36
C LEU A 48 1.53 -25.21 -2.85
N GLU A 49 2.65 -24.84 -2.22
CA GLU A 49 2.68 -24.65 -0.77
C GLU A 49 1.99 -23.32 -0.40
N PRO A 50 1.41 -23.18 0.81
CA PRO A 50 0.80 -21.92 1.24
C PRO A 50 1.77 -20.72 1.14
N GLU A 51 3.05 -20.98 1.34
CA GLU A 51 4.16 -20.05 1.19
C GLU A 51 4.38 -19.62 -0.27
N ASP A 52 4.13 -20.50 -1.25
CA ASP A 52 4.22 -20.17 -2.67
C ASP A 52 3.15 -19.16 -3.08
N ILE A 53 1.94 -19.27 -2.51
CA ILE A 53 0.86 -18.29 -2.71
C ILE A 53 1.28 -16.93 -2.14
N LYS A 54 1.80 -16.90 -0.90
CA LYS A 54 2.30 -15.64 -0.30
C LYS A 54 3.42 -15.02 -1.13
N ARG A 55 4.32 -15.84 -1.69
CA ARG A 55 5.42 -15.39 -2.54
C ARG A 55 4.94 -14.86 -3.88
N ALA A 56 3.92 -15.48 -4.47
CA ALA A 56 3.34 -15.08 -5.75
C ALA A 56 2.65 -13.71 -5.67
N PHE A 57 1.99 -13.39 -4.54
CA PHE A 57 1.33 -12.10 -4.29
C PHE A 57 2.22 -11.10 -3.54
N ASN A 58 3.45 -10.91 -4.02
CA ASN A 58 4.28 -9.79 -3.53
C ASN A 58 3.72 -8.43 -3.97
N GLU A 59 4.20 -7.35 -3.35
CA GLU A 59 3.73 -5.98 -3.61
C GLU A 59 3.73 -5.62 -5.11
N ALA A 60 4.76 -6.04 -5.86
CA ALA A 60 4.85 -5.75 -7.30
C ALA A 60 3.78 -6.50 -8.11
N ALA A 61 3.49 -7.76 -7.75
CA ALA A 61 2.42 -8.53 -8.39
C ALA A 61 1.04 -7.91 -8.11
N VAL A 62 0.79 -7.50 -6.86
CA VAL A 62 -0.46 -6.83 -6.46
C VAL A 62 -0.63 -5.51 -7.22
N LEU A 63 0.41 -4.67 -7.29
CA LEU A 63 0.37 -3.40 -8.02
C LEU A 63 0.14 -3.61 -9.52
N LYS A 64 0.74 -4.65 -10.12
CA LYS A 64 0.52 -4.99 -11.53
C LYS A 64 -0.93 -5.39 -11.79
N LEU A 65 -1.49 -6.28 -10.97
CA LEU A 65 -2.88 -6.73 -11.09
C LEU A 65 -3.87 -5.58 -10.86
N ALA A 66 -3.62 -4.73 -9.86
CA ALA A 66 -4.43 -3.54 -9.59
C ALA A 66 -4.39 -2.57 -10.78
N GLY A 67 -3.21 -2.32 -11.34
CA GLY A 67 -3.05 -1.50 -12.54
C GLY A 67 -3.83 -2.05 -13.73
N GLN A 68 -3.75 -3.36 -13.98
CA GLN A 68 -4.53 -4.03 -15.04
C GLN A 68 -6.04 -3.90 -14.82
N ALA A 69 -6.52 -4.10 -13.60
CA ALA A 69 -7.94 -4.00 -13.27
C ALA A 69 -8.49 -2.56 -13.41
N LEU A 70 -7.67 -1.56 -13.10
CA LEU A 70 -8.04 -0.14 -13.14
C LEU A 70 -7.71 0.55 -14.47
N GLY A 71 -7.02 -0.13 -15.38
CA GLY A 71 -6.57 0.45 -16.66
C GLY A 71 -5.49 1.54 -16.49
N ILE A 72 -4.69 1.49 -15.43
CA ILE A 72 -3.62 2.45 -15.15
C ILE A 72 -2.29 1.74 -14.87
N THR A 73 -1.17 2.46 -14.99
CA THR A 73 0.16 1.88 -14.74
C THR A 73 0.43 1.75 -13.23
N PRO A 74 1.26 0.76 -12.81
CA PRO A 74 1.72 0.66 -11.43
C PRO A 74 2.41 1.93 -10.92
N ASP A 75 3.14 2.64 -11.78
CA ASP A 75 3.81 3.90 -11.40
C ASP A 75 2.80 5.00 -11.13
N ARG A 76 1.73 5.09 -11.94
CA ARG A 76 0.64 6.03 -11.68
C ARG A 76 -0.07 5.76 -10.35
N LEU A 77 -0.27 4.48 -10.01
CA LEU A 77 -0.79 4.10 -8.69
C LEU A 77 0.09 4.60 -7.54
N ARG A 78 1.42 4.49 -7.68
CA ARG A 78 2.37 4.98 -6.67
C ARG A 78 2.32 6.49 -6.54
N GLU A 79 2.29 7.23 -7.64
CA GLU A 79 2.16 8.69 -7.64
C GLU A 79 0.89 9.12 -6.90
N LEU A 80 -0.24 8.50 -7.19
CA LEU A 80 -1.53 8.81 -6.57
C LEU A 80 -1.52 8.49 -5.07
N ALA A 81 -1.00 7.32 -4.68
CA ALA A 81 -0.88 6.93 -3.28
C ALA A 81 0.10 7.84 -2.52
N GLN A 82 1.17 8.30 -3.16
CA GLN A 82 2.10 9.24 -2.58
C GLN A 82 1.44 10.61 -2.36
N ALA A 83 0.74 11.14 -3.36
CA ALA A 83 0.03 12.41 -3.27
C ALA A 83 -1.04 12.39 -2.17
N ASP A 84 -1.81 11.30 -2.06
CA ASP A 84 -2.82 11.11 -1.01
C ASP A 84 -2.21 11.20 0.40
N ARG A 85 -1.06 10.53 0.63
CA ARG A 85 -0.35 10.56 1.92
C ARG A 85 0.17 11.95 2.31
N LEU A 86 0.30 12.87 1.35
CA LEU A 86 0.77 14.23 1.62
C LEU A 86 -0.33 15.13 2.17
N LEU A 87 -1.62 14.81 1.99
CA LEU A 87 -2.71 15.65 2.46
C LEU A 87 -2.58 15.93 3.98
N GLY A 88 -2.61 17.22 4.34
CA GLY A 88 -2.41 17.71 5.72
C GLY A 88 -0.98 17.59 6.25
N LYS A 89 0.01 17.23 5.40
CA LYS A 89 1.42 17.20 5.78
C LYS A 89 2.10 18.53 5.47
N LYS A 90 3.17 18.78 6.23
CA LYS A 90 4.09 19.89 5.95
C LYS A 90 5.12 19.47 4.92
N VAL A 91 5.38 20.36 3.97
CA VAL A 91 6.42 20.23 2.96
C VAL A 91 7.27 21.49 2.93
N TYR A 92 8.51 21.36 2.44
CA TYR A 92 9.53 22.39 2.52
C TYR A 92 10.12 22.66 1.14
N GLU A 93 10.15 23.94 0.75
CA GLU A 93 10.67 24.38 -0.54
C GLU A 93 11.85 25.34 -0.30
N PRO A 94 13.09 24.97 -0.68
CA PRO A 94 14.18 25.92 -0.73
C PRO A 94 13.96 26.90 -1.88
N ASN A 95 14.16 28.19 -1.61
CA ASN A 95 14.03 29.24 -2.62
C ASN A 95 15.39 29.87 -2.98
N LYS A 96 15.42 30.51 -4.16
CA LYS A 96 16.61 31.20 -4.70
C LYS A 96 17.13 32.36 -3.83
N ARG A 97 16.38 32.77 -2.80
CA ARG A 97 16.78 33.83 -1.87
C ARG A 97 17.47 33.26 -0.62
N GLY A 98 17.75 31.96 -0.58
CA GLY A 98 18.42 31.34 0.55
C GLY A 98 17.49 31.03 1.73
N ILE A 99 16.17 30.97 1.50
CA ILE A 99 15.18 30.71 2.55
C ILE A 99 14.47 29.39 2.23
N VAL A 100 14.18 28.60 3.26
CA VAL A 100 13.31 27.43 3.17
C VAL A 100 11.91 27.81 3.61
N SER A 101 10.97 27.84 2.67
CA SER A 101 9.54 28.07 2.93
C SER A 101 8.89 26.77 3.41
N THR A 102 7.93 26.91 4.33
CA THR A 102 7.13 25.81 4.88
C THR A 102 5.70 25.94 4.39
N TYR A 103 5.16 24.86 3.82
CA TYR A 103 3.79 24.79 3.33
C TYR A 103 3.05 23.62 3.95
N GLU A 104 1.72 23.73 4.02
CA GLU A 104 0.81 22.63 4.30
C GLU A 104 0.13 22.20 3.01
N VAL A 105 0.11 20.90 2.74
CA VAL A 105 -0.59 20.35 1.59
C VAL A 105 -2.09 20.29 1.87
N ILE A 106 -2.89 20.90 1.00
CA ILE A 106 -4.33 21.08 1.20
C ILE A 106 -5.19 20.37 0.16
N SER A 107 -4.64 20.04 -1.01
CA SER A 107 -5.40 19.41 -2.09
C SER A 107 -4.51 18.57 -3.00
N VAL A 108 -5.14 17.65 -3.72
CA VAL A 108 -4.54 16.90 -4.82
C VAL A 108 -5.44 17.05 -6.03
N HIS A 109 -4.86 17.53 -7.13
CA HIS A 109 -5.52 17.69 -8.42
C HIS A 109 -4.94 16.68 -9.41
N ILE A 110 -5.79 15.75 -9.85
CA ILE A 110 -5.39 14.67 -10.76
C ILE A 110 -5.78 15.07 -12.18
N SER A 111 -4.80 15.08 -13.08
CA SER A 111 -5.01 15.26 -14.52
C SER A 111 -4.59 13.99 -15.27
N TYR A 112 -4.78 13.97 -16.60
CA TYR A 112 -4.38 12.83 -17.43
C TYR A 112 -2.85 12.58 -17.39
N CYS A 113 -2.05 13.65 -17.38
CA CYS A 113 -0.60 13.57 -17.49
C CYS A 113 0.15 14.00 -16.22
N SER A 114 -0.53 14.46 -15.18
CA SER A 114 0.13 15.08 -14.02
C SER A 114 -0.67 14.92 -12.72
N VAL A 115 0.01 15.07 -11.57
CA VAL A 115 -0.64 15.13 -10.25
C VAL A 115 -0.10 16.37 -9.56
N LEU A 116 -0.95 17.41 -9.50
CA LEU A 116 -0.61 18.65 -8.85
C LEU A 116 -1.04 18.59 -7.38
N VAL A 117 -0.09 18.80 -6.49
CA VAL A 117 -0.29 18.88 -5.05
C VAL A 117 -0.44 20.35 -4.68
N GLY A 118 -1.65 20.75 -4.29
CA GLY A 118 -1.95 22.11 -3.85
C GLY A 118 -1.54 22.34 -2.40
N TRP A 119 -1.04 23.54 -2.12
CA TRP A 119 -0.50 23.89 -0.81
C TRP A 119 -0.94 25.27 -0.32
N ASN A 120 -0.78 25.50 0.99
CA ASN A 120 -0.88 26.81 1.62
C ASN A 120 0.41 27.13 2.35
N LEU A 121 0.89 28.37 2.23
CA LEU A 121 2.09 28.81 2.95
C LEU A 121 1.78 28.94 4.45
N ILE A 122 2.66 28.36 5.26
CA ILE A 122 2.67 28.54 6.71
C ILE A 122 3.71 29.60 7.10
N ASP A 123 4.93 29.49 6.56
CA ASP A 123 6.06 30.34 6.93
C ASP A 123 7.04 30.49 5.76
N GLY A 124 7.60 31.68 5.59
CA GLY A 124 8.54 32.00 4.52
C GLY A 124 7.94 32.86 3.39
N ILE A 125 8.35 32.58 2.16
CA ILE A 125 7.97 33.34 0.98
C ILE A 125 7.09 32.47 0.10
N TYR A 126 5.91 32.97 -0.25
CA TYR A 126 4.97 32.26 -1.12
C TYR A 126 5.58 32.06 -2.52
N SER A 127 5.59 30.82 -3.00
CA SER A 127 5.98 30.49 -4.38
C SER A 127 4.99 31.09 -5.36
N ASN A 128 5.42 31.48 -6.56
CA ASN A 128 4.49 31.97 -7.60
C ASN A 128 3.54 30.87 -8.12
N LEU A 129 3.65 29.65 -7.60
CA LEU A 129 2.82 28.49 -7.93
C LEU A 129 1.91 28.12 -6.75
N ASN A 130 0.66 27.81 -7.06
CA ASN A 130 -0.35 27.32 -6.09
C ASN A 130 -0.20 25.81 -5.82
N GLY A 131 1.03 25.33 -5.68
CA GLY A 131 1.34 23.93 -5.47
C GLY A 131 2.62 23.50 -6.19
N PHE A 132 2.79 22.18 -6.28
CA PHE A 132 3.90 21.55 -6.99
C PHE A 132 3.42 20.25 -7.67
N GLU A 133 4.08 19.86 -8.76
CA GLU A 133 3.89 18.54 -9.35
C GLU A 133 4.49 17.46 -8.44
N ILE A 134 3.80 16.33 -8.26
CA ILE A 134 4.27 15.25 -7.36
C ILE A 134 5.71 14.80 -7.69
N SER A 135 6.10 14.88 -8.96
CA SER A 135 7.43 14.53 -9.47
C SER A 135 8.55 15.47 -9.02
N ALA A 136 8.21 16.62 -8.43
CA ALA A 136 9.13 17.58 -7.82
C ALA A 136 9.48 17.22 -6.35
N LEU A 137 8.73 16.29 -5.74
CA LEU A 137 9.03 15.80 -4.39
C LEU A 137 10.39 15.08 -4.38
N GLY A 138 11.22 15.40 -3.38
CA GLY A 138 12.60 14.93 -3.26
C GLY A 138 13.60 15.63 -4.18
N LYS A 139 13.16 16.55 -5.05
CA LYS A 139 14.02 17.31 -5.96
C LYS A 139 14.07 18.79 -5.60
N SER A 140 12.91 19.45 -5.61
CA SER A 140 12.75 20.86 -5.25
C SER A 140 11.76 21.08 -4.12
N VAL A 141 11.03 20.04 -3.68
CA VAL A 141 10.14 20.07 -2.52
C VAL A 141 10.46 18.86 -1.64
N PHE A 142 10.56 19.04 -0.33
CA PHE A 142 11.04 18.01 0.60
C PHE A 142 10.06 17.78 1.76
N LEU A 143 10.13 16.60 2.37
CA LEU A 143 9.29 16.22 3.51
C LEU A 143 9.85 16.71 4.85
N THR A 144 11.14 17.02 4.90
CA THR A 144 11.80 17.54 6.08
C THR A 144 12.51 18.86 5.79
N ARG A 145 12.57 19.72 6.81
CA ARG A 145 13.29 20.99 6.71
C ARG A 145 14.79 20.77 6.50
N ALA A 146 15.37 19.77 7.17
CA ALA A 146 16.79 19.45 7.07
C ALA A 146 17.20 19.04 5.64
N GLU A 147 16.37 18.25 4.94
CA GLU A 147 16.61 17.91 3.54
C GLU A 147 16.55 19.13 2.63
N ALA A 148 15.56 20.01 2.83
CA ALA A 148 15.44 21.26 2.07
C ALA A 148 16.64 22.20 2.29
N GLU A 149 17.09 22.36 3.54
CA GLU A 149 18.27 23.16 3.87
C GLU A 149 19.55 22.57 3.27
N THR A 150 19.66 21.24 3.24
CA THR A 150 20.79 20.54 2.60
C THR A 150 20.79 20.77 1.09
N ALA A 151 19.62 20.66 0.44
CA ALA A 151 19.47 20.94 -0.98
C ALA A 151 19.83 22.39 -1.31
N LEU A 152 19.39 23.34 -0.48
CA LEU A 152 19.68 24.77 -0.65
C LEU A 152 21.19 25.08 -0.58
N ARG A 153 21.93 24.47 0.35
CA ARG A 153 23.38 24.65 0.45
C ARG A 153 24.11 24.15 -0.80
N ARG A 154 23.70 22.99 -1.32
CA ARG A 154 24.27 22.42 -2.56
C ARG A 154 24.09 23.33 -3.77
N GLU A 155 22.97 24.06 -3.85
CA GLU A 155 22.74 25.03 -4.92
C GLU A 155 23.55 26.33 -4.75
N GLN A 156 23.95 26.69 -3.53
CA GLN A 156 24.76 27.88 -3.26
C GLN A 156 26.26 27.64 -3.44
N ASP A 157 26.71 26.41 -3.20
CA ASP A 157 28.12 26.00 -3.31
C ASP A 157 28.54 25.60 -4.75
N GLY A 158 27.60 25.58 -5.70
CA GLY A 158 27.84 25.21 -7.11
C GLY A 158 27.70 26.39 -8.07
#